data_AF-A0A3G9D1P9-F1
#
_entry.id   AF-A0A3G9D1P9-F1
#
_cell.length_a   1.000
_cell.length_b   1.000
_cell.length_c   1.000
_cell.angle_alpha   90.00
_cell.angle_beta   90.00
_cell.angle_gamma   90.00
#
_symmetry.space_group_name_H-M   'P 1'
#
loop_
_entity.id
_entity.type
_entity.pdbx_description
1 polymer ?
#
loop_
_entity_poly.entity_id
_entity_poly.type
_entity_poly.pdbx_seq_one_letter_code
_entity_poly.pdbx_strand_id
1 'polypeptide(L)'
;MAFSLVFIGSVSATELSYNEISDTSQIIADQASKTGQIPSQITVNNKNITLDDYLYATSTTTINLNTNKKTNISTNNYKPPTNPPSNTATGKLTKTTYLQVAQNIKKYMETNGRSPNYATTTIGKINYPSLIYTYAKIINFYNTNGRLPNYVTINNVDLQTIPTPVTGNLTDPSNETQIKYYLDKSYYLKNYDKLLSAAIDENKRIRDRLYSKYKSTGDQRYYTAYIDAGYAVEVFKNIKKNRPLTSEEKIIEIKTIQANNAYYSRSLSPSQSYTGILFSNRSSRYTNFIVPEFESTLPFVYYKNKGWNLYPVTTSNLAATYTDERFFEILDELKLMITFQTYNSMPYALFKIYFEYEGSGIGWINSFSQANLASLYAKAYKLSGNTEYLDISNALINSFIAPNNLVKETKYGSFYLQYPFMREHYILNVHLIATVAFYNTYEATGNTLALTLFEKGVKTFEKMAKLFDSGSWTYYAVSGPDYKPA
;
A
#
# COMPACT_ATOMS: atom_id res chain seq x y z
N MET A 1 -41.68 -15.05 -31.97
CA MET A 1 -41.63 -13.70 -31.35
C MET A 1 -41.49 -13.90 -29.85
N ALA A 2 -40.29 -13.68 -29.31
CA ALA A 2 -40.06 -13.71 -27.87
C ALA A 2 -40.26 -12.30 -27.32
N PHE A 3 -41.21 -12.14 -26.41
CA PHE A 3 -41.45 -10.88 -25.70
C PHE A 3 -40.26 -10.59 -24.79
N SER A 4 -39.60 -9.45 -25.02
CA SER A 4 -38.59 -8.91 -24.12
C SER A 4 -39.31 -8.20 -22.97
N LEU A 5 -39.19 -8.75 -21.76
CA LEU A 5 -39.67 -8.11 -20.55
C LEU A 5 -38.70 -6.97 -20.19
N VAL A 6 -39.09 -5.73 -20.48
CA VAL A 6 -38.39 -4.54 -19.99
C VAL A 6 -38.72 -4.40 -18.51
N PHE A 7 -37.78 -4.74 -17.63
CA PHE A 7 -37.81 -4.28 -16.24
C PHE A 7 -37.60 -2.76 -16.24
N ILE A 8 -38.69 -2.01 -16.17
CA ILE A 8 -38.63 -0.62 -15.69
C ILE A 8 -38.37 -0.74 -14.19
N GLY A 9 -37.09 -0.71 -13.81
CA GLY A 9 -36.72 -0.53 -12.41
C GLY A 9 -37.30 0.80 -11.95
N SER A 10 -38.26 0.77 -11.04
CA SER A 10 -38.60 1.92 -10.22
C SER A 10 -37.29 2.40 -9.56
N VAL A 11 -36.90 3.65 -9.81
CA VAL A 11 -35.77 4.26 -9.10
C VAL A 11 -36.21 4.41 -7.65
N SER A 12 -35.91 3.41 -6.82
CA SER A 12 -36.14 3.48 -5.39
C SER A 12 -35.28 4.61 -4.82
N ALA A 13 -35.90 5.53 -4.08
CA ALA A 13 -35.18 6.58 -3.38
C ALA A 13 -34.16 5.95 -2.42
N THR A 14 -32.93 6.47 -2.41
CA THR A 14 -31.90 5.97 -1.50
C THR A 14 -32.06 6.67 -0.16
N GLU A 15 -32.36 5.95 0.92
CA GLU A 15 -32.60 6.55 2.25
C GLU A 15 -31.30 6.66 3.06
N LEU A 16 -30.94 7.81 3.61
CA LEU A 16 -29.82 7.98 4.55
C LEU A 16 -30.33 8.09 5.98
N SER A 17 -29.82 7.25 6.88
CA SER A 17 -30.08 7.33 8.31
C SER A 17 -29.36 8.52 8.95
N TYR A 18 -29.85 8.97 10.12
CA TYR A 18 -29.18 10.02 10.87
C TYR A 18 -27.71 9.66 11.20
N ASN A 19 -27.44 8.40 11.52
CA ASN A 19 -26.09 7.93 11.83
C ASN A 19 -25.18 7.99 10.60
N GLU A 20 -25.65 7.57 9.42
CA GLU A 20 -24.85 7.69 8.18
C GLU A 20 -24.56 9.16 7.84
N ILE A 21 -25.52 10.07 8.06
CA ILE A 21 -25.33 11.52 7.88
C ILE A 21 -24.31 12.05 8.90
N SER A 22 -24.38 11.59 10.15
CA SER A 22 -23.46 11.93 11.23
C SER A 22 -22.03 11.48 10.91
N ASP A 23 -21.83 10.21 10.58
CA ASP A 23 -20.52 9.62 10.25
C ASP A 23 -19.93 10.32 9.02
N THR A 24 -20.76 10.58 8.01
CA THR A 24 -20.35 11.35 6.83
C THR A 24 -19.92 12.78 7.19
N SER A 25 -20.64 13.43 8.12
CA SER A 25 -20.30 14.77 8.60
C SER A 25 -18.96 14.78 9.34
N GLN A 26 -18.65 13.72 10.08
CA GLN A 26 -17.35 13.55 10.72
C GLN A 26 -16.23 13.39 9.69
N ILE A 27 -16.39 12.50 8.71
CA ILE A 27 -15.42 12.30 7.62
C ILE A 27 -15.13 13.61 6.88
N ILE A 28 -16.17 14.35 6.47
CA ILE A 28 -16.03 15.62 5.75
C ILE A 28 -15.32 16.66 6.62
N ALA A 29 -15.71 16.78 7.89
CA ALA A 29 -15.13 17.81 8.74
C ALA A 29 -13.69 17.53 9.13
N ASP A 30 -13.36 16.26 9.39
CA ASP A 30 -12.00 15.81 9.68
C ASP A 30 -11.10 16.04 8.46
N GLN A 31 -11.58 15.73 7.25
CA GLN A 31 -10.80 15.96 6.05
C GLN A 31 -10.62 17.45 5.74
N ALA A 32 -11.69 18.24 5.80
CA ALA A 32 -11.63 19.68 5.52
C ALA A 32 -10.79 20.45 6.55
N SER A 33 -10.86 20.08 7.82
CA SER A 33 -10.02 20.70 8.86
C SER A 33 -8.54 20.38 8.70
N LYS A 34 -8.20 19.21 8.14
CA LYS A 34 -6.81 18.79 7.88
C LYS A 34 -6.24 19.33 6.57
N THR A 35 -7.06 19.40 5.51
CA THR A 35 -6.57 19.58 4.13
C THR A 35 -7.06 20.85 3.45
N GLY A 36 -8.05 21.54 4.04
CA GLY A 36 -8.79 22.60 3.33
C GLY A 36 -9.65 22.07 2.17
N GLN A 37 -9.83 20.74 2.06
CA GLN A 37 -10.59 20.11 0.99
C GLN A 37 -11.63 19.14 1.56
N ILE A 38 -12.77 18.98 0.89
CA ILE A 38 -13.76 17.94 1.22
C ILE A 38 -13.58 16.71 0.32
N PRO A 39 -13.90 15.48 0.78
CA PRO A 39 -13.71 14.26 0.00
C PRO A 39 -14.46 14.29 -1.34
N SER A 40 -13.89 13.70 -2.40
CA SER A 40 -14.58 13.56 -3.69
C SER A 40 -15.53 12.37 -3.77
N GLN A 41 -15.40 11.40 -2.85
CA GLN A 41 -16.25 10.22 -2.70
C GLN A 41 -16.38 9.87 -1.22
N ILE A 42 -17.53 9.33 -0.82
CA ILE A 42 -17.82 8.99 0.58
C ILE A 42 -18.50 7.63 0.61
N THR A 43 -17.95 6.70 1.40
CA THR A 43 -18.58 5.40 1.65
C THR A 43 -18.76 5.21 3.14
N VAL A 44 -19.99 4.96 3.59
CA VAL A 44 -20.33 4.64 4.98
C VAL A 44 -21.16 3.36 4.97
N ASN A 45 -20.87 2.39 5.84
CA ASN A 45 -21.60 1.11 5.92
C ASN A 45 -21.76 0.39 4.56
N ASN A 46 -20.68 0.35 3.76
CA ASN A 46 -20.64 -0.21 2.39
C ASN A 46 -21.58 0.47 1.37
N LYS A 47 -22.11 1.65 1.71
CA LYS A 47 -22.97 2.45 0.84
C LYS A 47 -22.22 3.68 0.34
N ASN A 48 -22.20 3.86 -0.97
CA ASN A 48 -21.65 5.06 -1.59
C ASN A 48 -22.66 6.21 -1.43
N ILE A 49 -22.22 7.31 -0.83
CA ILE A 49 -23.02 8.52 -0.60
C ILE A 49 -22.42 9.63 -1.46
N THR A 50 -23.20 10.14 -2.41
CA THR A 50 -22.77 11.27 -3.23
C THR A 50 -22.75 12.55 -2.40
N LEU A 51 -21.86 13.50 -2.73
CA LEU A 51 -21.82 14.81 -2.07
C LEU A 51 -23.14 15.59 -2.24
N ASP A 52 -23.84 15.36 -3.35
CA ASP A 52 -25.12 15.98 -3.67
C ASP A 52 -26.24 15.45 -2.78
N ASP A 53 -26.37 14.12 -2.68
CA ASP A 53 -27.33 13.51 -1.76
C ASP A 53 -27.00 13.83 -0.30
N TYR A 54 -25.71 13.89 0.04
CA TYR A 54 -25.29 14.34 1.35
C TYR A 54 -25.69 15.80 1.62
N LEU A 55 -25.44 16.74 0.70
CA LEU A 55 -25.81 18.15 0.86
C LEU A 55 -27.31 18.32 1.11
N TYR A 56 -28.14 17.58 0.36
CA TYR A 56 -29.58 17.55 0.57
C TYR A 56 -29.95 16.99 1.95
N ALA A 57 -29.37 15.84 2.31
CA ALA A 57 -29.68 15.14 3.55
C ALA A 57 -29.24 15.95 4.78
N THR A 58 -28.06 16.56 4.77
CA THR A 58 -27.54 17.37 5.88
C THR A 58 -28.28 18.70 6.03
N SER A 59 -28.70 19.33 4.91
CA SER A 59 -29.54 20.53 4.95
C SER A 59 -30.91 20.22 5.57
N THR A 60 -31.53 19.12 5.15
CA THR A 60 -32.82 18.67 5.69
C THR A 60 -32.71 18.27 7.16
N THR A 61 -31.64 17.54 7.51
CA THR A 61 -31.35 17.16 8.90
C THR A 61 -31.17 18.40 9.78
N THR A 62 -30.44 19.41 9.33
CA THR A 62 -30.26 20.68 10.06
C THR A 62 -31.59 21.38 10.36
N ILE A 63 -32.54 21.36 9.43
CA ILE A 63 -33.90 21.89 9.63
C ILE A 63 -34.64 21.07 10.70
N ASN A 64 -34.61 19.73 10.60
CA ASN A 64 -35.30 18.84 11.53
C ASN A 64 -34.74 18.95 12.96
N LEU A 65 -33.41 19.09 13.09
CA LEU A 65 -32.72 19.31 14.36
C LEU A 65 -33.10 20.63 15.04
N ASN A 66 -33.63 21.63 14.31
CA ASN A 66 -34.19 22.83 14.94
C ASN A 66 -35.44 22.53 15.77
N THR A 67 -36.09 21.39 15.53
CA THR A 67 -37.18 20.82 16.32
C THR A 67 -36.78 19.56 17.09
N ASN A 68 -35.46 19.33 17.26
CA ASN A 68 -34.85 18.18 17.93
C ASN A 68 -35.22 16.80 17.34
N LYS A 69 -35.55 16.73 16.04
CA LYS A 69 -35.92 15.48 15.37
C LYS A 69 -34.75 14.88 14.59
N LYS A 70 -34.39 13.63 14.92
CA LYS A 70 -33.44 12.80 14.16
C LYS A 70 -34.25 11.83 13.31
N THR A 71 -34.33 12.07 12.01
CA THR A 71 -35.12 11.25 11.07
C THR A 71 -34.24 10.81 9.92
N ASN A 72 -34.55 9.65 9.34
CA ASN A 72 -33.95 9.25 8.07
C ASN A 72 -34.43 10.17 6.95
N ILE A 73 -33.58 10.35 5.94
CA ILE A 73 -33.84 11.23 4.79
C ILE A 73 -33.82 10.42 3.50
N SER A 74 -34.93 10.38 2.79
CA SER A 74 -34.97 9.84 1.42
C SER A 74 -34.26 10.81 0.46
N THR A 75 -33.30 10.30 -0.30
CA THR A 75 -32.51 11.02 -1.31
C THR A 75 -32.82 10.50 -2.70
N ASN A 76 -32.57 11.32 -3.73
CA ASN A 76 -33.03 11.08 -5.09
C ASN A 76 -31.89 11.05 -6.13
N ASN A 77 -30.65 10.70 -5.72
CA ASN A 77 -29.46 10.73 -6.57
C ASN A 77 -29.31 12.09 -7.25
N TYR A 78 -29.28 13.16 -6.45
CA TYR A 78 -29.19 14.52 -6.95
C TYR A 78 -27.94 14.73 -7.81
N LYS A 79 -28.08 15.49 -8.90
CA LYS A 79 -26.96 15.77 -9.81
C LYS A 79 -26.02 16.84 -9.23
N PRO A 80 -24.74 16.86 -9.65
CA PRO A 80 -23.79 17.91 -9.25
C PRO A 80 -24.20 19.30 -9.75
N PRO A 81 -23.65 20.38 -9.17
CA PRO A 81 -23.81 21.74 -9.69
C PRO A 81 -23.23 21.87 -11.11
N THR A 82 -23.66 22.87 -11.89
CA THR A 82 -23.16 23.08 -13.27
C THR A 82 -21.90 23.92 -13.34
N ASN A 83 -21.79 24.93 -12.48
CA ASN A 83 -20.74 25.94 -12.55
C ASN A 83 -20.57 26.62 -11.17
N PRO A 84 -20.10 25.89 -10.14
CA PRO A 84 -19.80 26.48 -8.84
C PRO A 84 -18.59 27.43 -8.94
N PRO A 85 -18.63 28.63 -8.34
CA PRO A 85 -17.48 29.52 -8.29
C PRO A 85 -16.36 28.91 -7.43
N SER A 86 -15.11 29.16 -7.82
CA SER A 86 -13.93 28.70 -7.07
C SER A 86 -13.72 29.46 -5.77
N ASN A 87 -14.20 30.71 -5.67
CA ASN A 87 -14.14 31.51 -4.45
C ASN A 87 -15.41 31.38 -3.61
N THR A 88 -15.25 31.56 -2.30
CA THR A 88 -16.36 31.58 -1.34
C THR A 88 -16.26 32.81 -0.45
N ALA A 89 -17.39 33.34 -0.01
CA ALA A 89 -17.45 34.30 1.08
C ALA A 89 -17.09 33.61 2.41
N THR A 90 -16.25 34.26 3.22
CA THR A 90 -15.89 33.79 4.57
C THR A 90 -16.46 34.72 5.63
N GLY A 91 -16.72 34.20 6.83
CA GLY A 91 -17.37 34.95 7.90
C GLY A 91 -18.30 34.09 8.75
N LYS A 92 -19.08 34.71 9.65
CA LYS A 92 -20.03 34.00 10.51
C LYS A 92 -21.44 34.10 9.95
N LEU A 93 -22.14 32.97 9.86
CA LEU A 93 -23.59 32.93 9.67
C LEU A 93 -24.28 32.67 11.02
N THR A 94 -25.27 33.47 11.37
CA THR A 94 -26.10 33.24 12.56
C THR A 94 -26.99 32.01 12.38
N LYS A 95 -27.51 31.46 13.48
CA LYS A 95 -28.49 30.37 13.48
C LYS A 95 -29.65 30.59 12.52
N THR A 96 -30.27 31.77 12.58
CA THR A 96 -31.37 32.14 11.69
C THR A 96 -30.93 32.11 10.22
N THR A 97 -29.74 32.63 9.92
CA THR A 97 -29.22 32.70 8.55
C THR A 97 -28.90 31.32 7.97
N TYR A 98 -28.15 30.46 8.67
CA TYR A 98 -27.82 29.15 8.10
C TYR A 98 -29.04 28.22 8.02
N LEU A 99 -30.05 28.37 8.89
CA LEU A 99 -31.32 27.64 8.77
C LEU A 99 -32.11 28.07 7.53
N GLN A 100 -32.14 29.37 7.23
CA GLN A 100 -32.76 29.87 5.99
C GLN A 100 -32.04 29.36 4.75
N VAL A 101 -30.70 29.32 4.77
CA VAL A 101 -29.90 28.75 3.68
C VAL A 101 -30.22 27.27 3.49
N ALA A 102 -30.39 26.50 4.57
CA ALA A 102 -30.72 25.07 4.50
C ALA A 102 -32.06 24.83 3.80
N GLN A 103 -33.07 25.65 4.13
CA GLN A 103 -34.39 25.62 3.48
C GLN A 103 -34.30 25.95 1.99
N ASN A 104 -33.49 26.95 1.64
CA ASN A 104 -33.29 27.35 0.24
C ASN A 104 -32.57 26.27 -0.58
N ILE A 105 -31.55 25.61 -0.01
CA ILE A 105 -30.85 24.48 -0.65
C ILE A 105 -31.83 23.34 -0.88
N LYS A 106 -32.56 22.93 0.16
CA LYS A 106 -33.56 21.85 0.06
C LYS A 106 -34.56 22.13 -1.06
N LYS A 107 -35.20 23.31 -1.05
CA LYS A 107 -36.18 23.73 -2.07
C LYS A 107 -35.58 23.76 -3.47
N TYR A 108 -34.35 24.26 -3.61
CA TYR A 108 -33.66 24.32 -4.90
C TYR A 108 -33.43 22.90 -5.46
N MET A 109 -32.91 21.99 -4.64
CA MET A 109 -32.61 20.62 -5.05
C MET A 109 -33.89 19.86 -5.42
N GLU A 110 -34.96 19.95 -4.61
CA GLU A 110 -36.27 19.37 -4.92
C GLU A 110 -36.85 19.87 -6.25
N THR A 111 -36.66 21.16 -6.55
CA THR A 111 -37.19 21.77 -7.79
C THR A 111 -36.34 21.41 -9.02
N ASN A 112 -35.02 21.37 -8.89
CA ASN A 112 -34.08 21.32 -10.02
C ASN A 112 -33.39 19.96 -10.20
N GLY A 113 -33.60 19.02 -9.27
CA GLY A 113 -32.96 17.70 -9.29
C GLY A 113 -31.43 17.74 -9.19
N ARG A 114 -30.85 18.83 -8.66
CA ARG A 114 -29.40 19.02 -8.55
C ARG A 114 -28.98 20.02 -7.48
N SER A 115 -27.73 19.92 -7.04
CA SER A 115 -27.12 20.85 -6.09
C SER A 115 -26.97 22.27 -6.66
N PRO A 116 -27.10 23.32 -5.84
CA PRO A 116 -26.87 24.70 -6.27
C PRO A 116 -25.37 24.99 -6.46
N ASN A 117 -25.03 25.86 -7.40
CA ASN A 117 -23.65 26.33 -7.61
C ASN A 117 -23.10 27.07 -6.38
N TYR A 118 -23.97 27.83 -5.69
CA TYR A 118 -23.67 28.60 -4.49
C TYR A 118 -24.97 28.97 -3.75
N ALA A 119 -24.85 29.43 -2.51
CA ALA A 119 -25.94 30.13 -1.80
C ALA A 119 -25.58 31.60 -1.59
N THR A 120 -26.54 32.49 -1.83
CA THR A 120 -26.39 33.93 -1.55
C THR A 120 -26.72 34.20 -0.08
N THR A 121 -25.81 34.87 0.62
CA THR A 121 -25.98 35.24 2.04
C THR A 121 -25.57 36.68 2.29
N THR A 122 -25.75 37.18 3.52
CA THR A 122 -25.34 38.53 3.92
C THR A 122 -23.83 38.75 3.89
N ILE A 123 -23.02 37.68 3.98
CA ILE A 123 -21.56 37.77 3.87
C ILE A 123 -21.06 37.60 2.42
N GLY A 124 -21.96 37.31 1.47
CA GLY A 124 -21.65 37.06 0.07
C GLY A 124 -22.08 35.66 -0.40
N LYS A 125 -21.55 35.23 -1.55
CA LYS A 125 -21.84 33.92 -2.15
C LYS A 125 -20.98 32.83 -1.51
N ILE A 126 -21.60 31.78 -1.00
CA ILE A 126 -20.92 30.61 -0.45
C ILE A 126 -20.98 29.50 -1.50
N ASN A 127 -19.82 29.05 -1.98
CA ASN A 127 -19.72 28.04 -3.03
C ASN A 127 -20.14 26.64 -2.54
N TYR A 128 -20.44 25.75 -3.50
CA TYR A 128 -20.91 24.39 -3.25
C TYR A 128 -20.08 23.58 -2.23
N PRO A 129 -18.74 23.50 -2.32
CA PRO A 129 -17.96 22.71 -1.37
C PRO A 129 -17.99 23.29 0.05
N SER A 130 -17.99 24.62 0.16
CA SER A 130 -18.10 25.30 1.46
C SER A 130 -19.48 25.12 2.10
N LEU A 131 -20.55 24.98 1.31
CA LEU A 131 -21.87 24.63 1.85
C LEU A 131 -21.86 23.25 2.50
N ILE A 132 -21.32 22.25 1.80
CA ILE A 132 -21.19 20.87 2.31
C ILE A 132 -20.43 20.86 3.64
N TYR A 133 -19.26 21.50 3.68
CA TYR A 133 -18.46 21.55 4.89
C TYR A 133 -19.16 22.32 6.03
N THR A 134 -19.85 23.41 5.70
CA THR A 134 -20.59 24.20 6.70
C THR A 134 -21.65 23.35 7.40
N TYR A 135 -22.43 22.56 6.66
CA TYR A 135 -23.44 21.70 7.27
C TYR A 135 -22.85 20.50 7.99
N ALA A 136 -21.74 19.94 7.51
CA ALA A 136 -20.99 18.92 8.26
C ALA A 136 -20.58 19.43 9.66
N LYS A 137 -20.06 20.66 9.75
CA LYS A 137 -19.72 21.30 11.04
C LYS A 137 -20.94 21.49 11.94
N ILE A 138 -22.10 21.84 11.37
CA ILE A 138 -23.34 22.02 12.13
C ILE A 138 -23.81 20.69 12.74
N ILE A 139 -23.78 19.61 11.96
CA ILE A 139 -24.15 18.27 12.45
C ILE A 139 -23.19 17.81 13.54
N ASN A 140 -21.87 17.95 13.33
CA ASN A 140 -20.87 17.58 14.35
C ASN A 140 -21.03 18.40 15.63
N PHE A 141 -21.25 19.71 15.52
CA PHE A 141 -21.54 20.55 16.69
C PHE A 141 -22.78 20.05 17.44
N TYR A 142 -23.86 19.72 16.73
CA TYR A 142 -25.08 19.20 17.36
C TYR A 142 -24.83 17.87 18.07
N ASN A 143 -24.09 16.95 17.45
CA ASN A 143 -23.75 15.66 18.05
C ASN A 143 -22.94 15.81 19.34
N THR A 144 -22.01 16.76 19.39
CA THR A 144 -21.20 17.02 20.59
C THR A 144 -21.97 17.78 21.67
N ASN A 145 -22.82 18.73 21.29
CA ASN A 145 -23.39 19.72 22.22
C ASN A 145 -24.88 19.54 22.51
N GLY A 146 -25.57 18.61 21.84
CA GLY A 146 -27.00 18.38 21.97
C GLY A 146 -27.90 19.54 21.51
N ARG A 147 -27.34 20.54 20.83
CA ARG A 147 -28.06 21.72 20.32
C ARG A 147 -27.40 22.26 19.06
N LEU A 148 -28.16 22.98 18.25
CA LEU A 148 -27.63 23.71 17.09
C LEU A 148 -26.71 24.89 17.53
N PRO A 149 -25.66 25.23 16.76
CA PRO A 149 -24.76 26.33 17.09
C PRO A 149 -25.44 27.70 16.93
N ASN A 150 -25.06 28.69 17.74
CA ASN A 150 -25.62 30.05 17.61
C ASN A 150 -25.11 30.76 16.35
N TYR A 151 -23.93 30.37 15.88
CA TYR A 151 -23.38 30.75 14.59
C TYR A 151 -22.44 29.65 14.08
N VAL A 152 -22.24 29.60 12.77
CA VAL A 152 -21.20 28.79 12.13
C VAL A 152 -20.24 29.70 11.37
N THR A 153 -18.95 29.41 11.44
CA THR A 153 -17.94 30.11 10.64
C THR A 153 -17.79 29.39 9.30
N ILE A 154 -17.93 30.14 8.21
CA ILE A 154 -17.75 29.69 6.84
C ILE A 154 -16.27 29.73 6.52
N ASN A 155 -15.75 28.57 6.14
CA ASN A 155 -14.36 28.39 5.72
C ASN A 155 -14.35 28.09 4.23
N ASN A 156 -13.38 28.65 3.51
CA ASN A 156 -13.13 28.23 2.14
C ASN A 156 -12.56 26.83 2.13
N VAL A 157 -13.21 25.96 1.38
CA VAL A 157 -12.73 24.61 1.10
C VAL A 157 -12.95 24.29 -0.37
N ASP A 158 -12.06 23.46 -0.91
CA ASP A 158 -12.17 22.98 -2.28
C ASP A 158 -12.68 21.52 -2.31
N LEU A 159 -13.17 21.07 -3.46
CA LEU A 159 -13.34 19.63 -3.66
C LEU A 159 -11.94 19.00 -3.73
N GLN A 160 -11.76 17.86 -3.08
CA GLN A 160 -10.58 17.04 -3.27
C GLN A 160 -10.46 16.73 -4.77
N THR A 161 -9.37 17.18 -5.36
CA THR A 161 -9.07 16.82 -6.75
C THR A 161 -8.67 15.36 -6.79
N ILE A 162 -9.41 14.52 -7.52
CA ILE A 162 -8.89 13.21 -7.93
C ILE A 162 -7.62 13.51 -8.74
N PRO A 163 -6.44 13.00 -8.34
CA PRO A 163 -5.20 13.41 -8.99
C PRO A 163 -5.23 13.08 -10.47
N THR A 164 -5.20 14.12 -11.29
CA THR A 164 -4.52 14.05 -12.58
C THR A 164 -3.03 13.98 -12.26
N PRO A 165 -2.26 13.03 -12.82
CA PRO A 165 -0.89 12.83 -12.39
C PRO A 165 0.01 13.95 -12.93
N VAL A 166 0.28 14.99 -12.14
CA VAL A 166 1.42 15.91 -12.35
C VAL A 166 1.96 16.47 -11.01
N THR A 167 3.19 16.03 -10.67
CA THR A 167 4.29 16.67 -9.91
C THR A 167 4.00 17.75 -8.84
N GLY A 168 4.34 17.47 -7.56
CA GLY A 168 4.63 18.50 -6.56
C GLY A 168 4.66 18.03 -5.09
N ASN A 169 5.88 17.91 -4.53
CA ASN A 169 6.34 17.82 -3.12
C ASN A 169 5.44 17.28 -1.98
N LEU A 170 5.92 16.22 -1.31
CA LEU A 170 5.52 15.81 0.05
C LEU A 170 6.40 16.44 1.12
N THR A 171 5.73 17.01 2.11
CA THR A 171 6.11 17.11 3.52
C THR A 171 4.76 17.16 4.25
N ASP A 172 4.37 16.42 5.26
CA ASP A 172 5.02 15.81 6.43
C ASP A 172 3.96 14.82 7.05
N PRO A 173 4.33 13.74 7.75
CA PRO A 173 3.41 12.68 8.17
C PRO A 173 2.99 12.81 9.63
N SER A 174 1.69 12.85 9.90
CA SER A 174 1.15 12.45 11.21
C SER A 174 -0.33 12.03 11.14
N ASN A 175 -0.55 10.77 11.55
CA ASN A 175 -1.76 10.14 12.09
C ASN A 175 -2.75 9.43 11.13
N GLU A 176 -2.73 8.09 11.28
CA GLU A 176 -3.73 7.09 10.88
C GLU A 176 -5.17 7.61 10.97
N THR A 177 -5.88 7.64 9.83
CA THR A 177 -6.80 6.57 9.38
C THR A 177 -6.99 6.72 7.86
N GLN A 178 -5.89 6.75 7.12
CA GLN A 178 -5.90 6.55 5.68
C GLN A 178 -6.05 5.04 5.44
N ILE A 179 -6.92 4.63 4.52
CA ILE A 179 -6.74 3.33 3.88
C ILE A 179 -5.37 3.42 3.20
N LYS A 180 -4.35 2.83 3.84
CA LYS A 180 -3.01 2.66 3.29
C LYS A 180 -3.18 1.75 2.07
N TYR A 181 -3.49 2.31 0.90
CA TYR A 181 -3.75 1.53 -0.32
C TYR A 181 -2.61 0.54 -0.64
N TYR A 182 -1.40 0.84 -0.15
CA TYR A 182 -0.25 -0.06 -0.25
C TYR A 182 -0.43 -1.39 0.51
N LEU A 183 -1.36 -1.48 1.48
CA LEU A 183 -1.72 -2.67 2.28
C LEU A 183 -2.95 -3.43 1.73
N ASP A 184 -3.68 -2.90 0.74
CA ASP A 184 -4.92 -3.52 0.26
C ASP A 184 -4.70 -4.36 -1.02
N LYS A 185 -4.68 -5.69 -0.86
CA LYS A 185 -4.60 -6.64 -1.97
C LYS A 185 -5.73 -6.42 -3.00
N SER A 186 -6.95 -6.19 -2.52
CA SER A 186 -8.13 -6.03 -3.39
C SER A 186 -8.05 -4.76 -4.22
N TYR A 187 -7.53 -3.67 -3.65
CA TYR A 187 -7.29 -2.43 -4.38
C TYR A 187 -6.39 -2.66 -5.59
N TYR A 188 -5.22 -3.28 -5.41
CA TYR A 188 -4.30 -3.54 -6.51
C TYR A 188 -4.91 -4.44 -7.58
N LEU A 189 -5.61 -5.50 -7.17
CA LEU A 189 -6.17 -6.46 -8.12
C LEU A 189 -7.35 -5.89 -8.91
N LYS A 190 -8.27 -5.17 -8.25
CA LYS A 190 -9.43 -4.54 -8.91
C LYS A 190 -9.02 -3.42 -9.86
N ASN A 191 -7.93 -2.72 -9.57
CA ASN A 191 -7.44 -1.59 -10.37
C ASN A 191 -6.22 -1.95 -11.22
N TYR A 192 -5.89 -3.24 -11.37
CA TYR A 192 -4.63 -3.69 -11.96
C TYR A 192 -4.36 -3.07 -13.34
N ASP A 193 -5.30 -3.14 -14.28
CA ASP A 193 -5.09 -2.64 -15.64
C ASP A 193 -4.88 -1.11 -15.66
N LYS A 194 -5.64 -0.38 -14.84
CA LYS A 194 -5.51 1.08 -14.72
C LYS A 194 -4.17 1.48 -14.11
N LEU A 195 -3.78 0.82 -13.01
CA LEU A 195 -2.52 1.08 -12.32
C LEU A 195 -1.32 0.73 -13.20
N LEU A 196 -1.38 -0.42 -13.89
CA LEU A 196 -0.32 -0.84 -14.79
C LEU A 196 -0.19 0.10 -15.99
N SER A 197 -1.30 0.47 -16.64
CA SER A 197 -1.26 1.41 -17.78
C SER A 197 -0.60 2.73 -17.37
N ALA A 198 -1.05 3.33 -16.25
CA ALA A 198 -0.47 4.57 -15.75
C ALA A 198 1.02 4.44 -15.42
N ALA A 199 1.43 3.33 -14.81
CA ALA A 199 2.81 3.06 -14.47
C ALA A 199 3.69 2.88 -15.74
N ILE A 200 3.18 2.20 -16.77
CA ILE A 200 3.89 2.00 -18.04
C ILE A 200 4.01 3.29 -18.83
N ASP A 201 2.94 4.10 -18.88
CA ASP A 201 2.96 5.38 -19.59
C ASP A 201 3.98 6.35 -18.98
N GLU A 202 4.00 6.44 -17.64
CA GLU A 202 4.99 7.26 -16.94
C GLU A 202 6.41 6.70 -17.10
N ASN A 203 6.58 5.38 -17.06
CA ASN A 203 7.88 4.75 -17.28
C ASN A 203 8.42 5.09 -18.68
N LYS A 204 7.56 5.01 -19.71
CA LYS A 204 7.91 5.38 -21.08
C LYS A 204 8.36 6.85 -21.15
N ARG A 205 7.60 7.78 -20.56
CA ARG A 205 7.95 9.21 -20.53
C ARG A 205 9.31 9.46 -19.86
N ILE A 206 9.57 8.82 -18.72
CA ILE A 206 10.85 8.92 -18.00
C ILE A 206 12.00 8.39 -18.87
N ARG A 207 11.82 7.21 -19.47
CA ARG A 207 12.84 6.57 -20.30
C ARG A 207 13.13 7.36 -21.57
N ASP A 208 12.13 7.89 -22.25
CA ASP A 208 12.29 8.74 -23.43
C ASP A 208 13.09 10.01 -23.08
N ARG A 209 12.81 10.63 -21.92
CA ARG A 209 13.57 11.77 -21.41
C ARG A 209 15.03 11.40 -21.11
N LEU A 210 15.27 10.30 -20.41
CA LEU A 210 16.63 9.83 -20.07
C LEU A 210 17.44 9.52 -21.34
N TYR A 211 16.84 8.82 -22.29
CA TYR A 211 17.50 8.48 -23.55
C TYR A 211 17.79 9.73 -24.41
N SER A 212 16.85 10.69 -24.46
CA SER A 212 17.07 11.96 -25.16
C SER A 212 18.21 12.77 -24.54
N LYS A 213 18.33 12.76 -23.20
CA LYS A 213 19.46 13.37 -22.48
C LYS A 213 20.77 12.66 -22.79
N TYR A 214 20.80 11.33 -22.82
CA TYR A 214 21.98 10.58 -23.27
C TYR A 214 22.37 10.97 -24.71
N LYS A 215 21.43 10.97 -25.65
CA LYS A 215 21.70 11.30 -27.06
C LYS A 215 22.23 12.72 -27.28
N SER A 216 21.78 13.68 -26.48
CA SER A 216 22.21 15.09 -26.60
C SER A 216 23.51 15.41 -25.87
N THR A 217 23.83 14.69 -24.79
CA THR A 217 25.00 15.00 -23.93
C THR A 217 26.16 14.02 -24.07
N GLY A 218 25.91 12.80 -24.54
CA GLY A 218 26.88 11.69 -24.51
C GLY A 218 27.15 11.11 -23.12
N ASP A 219 26.50 11.62 -22.06
CA ASP A 219 26.75 11.19 -20.69
C ASP A 219 26.10 9.83 -20.40
N GLN A 220 26.97 8.83 -20.20
CA GLN A 220 26.60 7.43 -19.98
C GLN A 220 25.72 7.21 -18.74
N ARG A 221 25.74 8.11 -17.76
CA ARG A 221 24.89 8.01 -16.57
C ARG A 221 23.40 8.04 -16.92
N TYR A 222 23.02 8.82 -17.94
CA TYR A 222 21.64 8.83 -18.46
C TYR A 222 21.27 7.52 -19.15
N TYR A 223 22.23 6.89 -19.84
CA TYR A 223 21.99 5.61 -20.48
C TYR A 223 21.84 4.48 -19.46
N THR A 224 22.68 4.44 -18.43
CA THR A 224 22.51 3.50 -17.30
C THR A 224 21.15 3.67 -16.64
N ALA A 225 20.73 4.92 -16.34
CA ALA A 225 19.41 5.19 -15.79
C ALA A 225 18.27 4.77 -16.72
N TYR A 226 18.42 4.93 -18.05
CA TYR A 226 17.44 4.47 -19.04
C TYR A 226 17.27 2.94 -19.03
N ILE A 227 18.36 2.20 -18.88
CA ILE A 227 18.35 0.73 -18.76
C ILE A 227 17.71 0.32 -17.43
N ASP A 228 18.18 0.88 -16.32
CA ASP A 228 17.70 0.58 -14.98
C ASP A 228 16.19 0.85 -14.82
N ALA A 229 15.73 2.02 -15.27
CA ALA A 229 14.31 2.39 -15.19
C ALA A 229 13.41 1.43 -15.98
N GLY A 230 13.91 0.80 -17.04
CA GLY A 230 13.15 -0.12 -17.89
C GLY A 230 13.20 -1.59 -17.47
N TYR A 231 14.06 -1.95 -16.51
CA TYR A 231 14.34 -3.36 -16.21
C TYR A 231 13.09 -4.14 -15.78
N ALA A 232 12.36 -3.63 -14.77
CA ALA A 232 11.18 -4.30 -14.24
C ALA A 232 10.08 -4.48 -15.32
N VAL A 233 9.90 -3.48 -16.19
CA VAL A 233 8.94 -3.57 -17.31
C VAL A 233 9.27 -4.74 -18.23
N GLU A 234 10.54 -4.92 -18.58
CA GLU A 234 10.96 -6.00 -19.48
C GLU A 234 10.88 -7.38 -18.78
N VAL A 235 11.20 -7.46 -17.48
CA VAL A 235 11.02 -8.70 -16.68
C VAL A 235 9.57 -9.18 -16.76
N PHE A 236 8.61 -8.35 -16.38
CA PHE A 236 7.21 -8.76 -16.32
C PHE A 236 6.59 -8.95 -17.70
N LYS A 237 7.04 -8.19 -18.71
CA LYS A 237 6.69 -8.44 -20.11
C LYS A 237 7.14 -9.83 -20.56
N ASN A 238 8.35 -10.26 -20.20
CA ASN A 238 8.86 -11.58 -20.57
C ASN A 238 8.14 -12.72 -19.85
N ILE A 239 7.74 -12.55 -18.58
CA ILE A 239 6.85 -13.51 -17.91
C ILE A 239 5.52 -13.62 -18.67
N LYS A 240 4.91 -12.49 -19.02
CA LYS A 240 3.62 -12.41 -19.75
C LYS A 240 3.64 -13.05 -21.13
N LYS A 241 4.80 -13.10 -21.81
CA LYS A 241 4.96 -13.83 -23.08
C LYS A 241 4.79 -15.35 -22.91
N ASN A 242 5.15 -15.88 -21.74
CA ASN A 242 5.16 -17.33 -21.49
C ASN A 242 3.92 -17.79 -20.73
N ARG A 243 3.36 -16.96 -19.84
CA ARG A 243 2.15 -17.28 -19.07
C ARG A 243 1.48 -16.03 -18.46
N PRO A 244 0.20 -16.11 -18.07
CA PRO A 244 -0.42 -15.08 -17.24
C PRO A 244 0.31 -14.88 -15.90
N LEU A 245 0.26 -13.65 -15.40
CA LEU A 245 0.74 -13.32 -14.05
C LEU A 245 -0.23 -13.82 -12.98
N THR A 246 0.34 -14.32 -11.89
CA THR A 246 -0.40 -14.57 -10.63
C THR A 246 -0.84 -13.27 -9.97
N SER A 247 -1.78 -13.34 -9.02
CA SER A 247 -2.27 -12.17 -8.30
C SER A 247 -1.15 -11.42 -7.58
N GLU A 248 -0.21 -12.14 -6.98
CA GLU A 248 0.94 -11.59 -6.26
C GLU A 248 1.91 -10.91 -7.24
N GLU A 249 2.17 -11.54 -8.40
CA GLU A 249 3.03 -10.97 -9.45
C GLU A 249 2.50 -9.67 -10.02
N LYS A 250 1.17 -9.53 -10.14
CA LYS A 250 0.54 -8.28 -10.54
C LYS A 250 0.86 -7.13 -9.57
N ILE A 251 0.87 -7.42 -8.28
CA ILE A 251 1.18 -6.44 -7.23
C ILE A 251 2.68 -6.09 -7.27
N ILE A 252 3.55 -7.10 -7.42
CA ILE A 252 5.00 -6.89 -7.54
C ILE A 252 5.32 -6.06 -8.79
N GLU A 253 4.67 -6.34 -9.93
CA GLU A 253 4.83 -5.57 -11.17
C GLU A 253 4.52 -4.10 -10.94
N ILE A 254 3.32 -3.80 -10.42
CA ILE A 254 2.89 -2.41 -10.17
C ILE A 254 3.84 -1.71 -9.22
N LYS A 255 4.08 -2.27 -8.02
CA LYS A 255 4.92 -1.63 -7.00
C LYS A 255 6.35 -1.40 -7.50
N THR A 256 6.93 -2.37 -8.21
CA THR A 256 8.31 -2.25 -8.70
C THR A 256 8.43 -1.19 -9.79
N ILE A 257 7.49 -1.13 -10.74
CA ILE A 257 7.51 -0.09 -11.78
C ILE A 257 7.27 1.30 -11.16
N GLN A 258 6.32 1.42 -10.23
CA GLN A 258 6.04 2.69 -9.54
C GLN A 258 7.25 3.20 -8.73
N ALA A 259 7.93 2.33 -7.99
CA ALA A 259 9.16 2.69 -7.27
C ALA A 259 10.26 3.18 -8.21
N ASN A 260 10.47 2.47 -9.34
CA ASN A 260 11.44 2.91 -10.35
C ASN A 260 11.05 4.27 -10.95
N ASN A 261 9.77 4.47 -11.30
CA ASN A 261 9.30 5.74 -11.83
C ASN A 261 9.50 6.88 -10.84
N ALA A 262 9.17 6.66 -9.56
CA ALA A 262 9.30 7.65 -8.51
C ALA A 262 10.76 8.06 -8.27
N TYR A 263 11.71 7.13 -8.39
CA TYR A 263 13.13 7.43 -8.30
C TYR A 263 13.66 8.12 -9.57
N TYR A 264 13.47 7.49 -10.74
CA TYR A 264 14.08 7.94 -12.00
C TYR A 264 13.41 9.17 -12.61
N SER A 265 12.25 9.60 -12.11
CA SER A 265 11.69 10.91 -12.44
C SER A 265 12.57 12.05 -11.93
N ARG A 266 13.42 11.82 -10.92
CA ARG A 266 14.24 12.83 -10.22
C ARG A 266 15.74 12.58 -10.27
N SER A 267 16.13 11.30 -10.30
CA SER A 267 17.50 10.87 -10.02
C SER A 267 18.07 10.02 -11.15
N LEU A 268 19.39 10.03 -11.27
CA LEU A 268 20.13 9.03 -12.05
C LEU A 268 20.44 7.81 -11.18
N SER A 269 20.86 6.73 -11.84
CA SER A 269 21.29 5.51 -11.16
C SER A 269 22.35 5.79 -10.10
N PRO A 270 22.28 5.13 -8.92
CA PRO A 270 23.36 5.17 -7.93
C PRO A 270 24.71 4.80 -8.54
N SER A 271 25.79 5.37 -8.00
CA SER A 271 27.15 5.02 -8.43
C SER A 271 27.61 3.67 -7.89
N GLN A 272 27.08 3.25 -6.73
CA GLN A 272 27.35 1.93 -6.16
C GLN A 272 26.68 0.84 -7.00
N SER A 273 27.28 -0.35 -7.05
CA SER A 273 26.66 -1.51 -7.70
C SER A 273 25.41 -2.02 -6.99
N TYR A 274 25.28 -1.70 -5.69
CA TYR A 274 24.22 -2.13 -4.80
C TYR A 274 23.95 -1.08 -3.71
N THR A 275 22.68 -0.79 -3.43
CA THR A 275 22.25 0.03 -2.27
C THR A 275 20.76 -0.20 -1.98
N GLY A 276 20.29 0.20 -0.80
CA GLY A 276 18.88 0.08 -0.39
C GLY A 276 18.26 1.40 0.02
N ILE A 277 17.02 1.64 -0.40
CA ILE A 277 16.22 2.80 -0.01
C ILE A 277 14.86 2.36 0.54
N LEU A 278 14.24 3.24 1.32
CA LEU A 278 12.83 3.13 1.69
C LEU A 278 12.08 4.33 1.15
N PHE A 279 10.97 4.11 0.45
CA PHE A 279 10.10 5.19 -0.04
C PHE A 279 9.15 5.68 1.06
N SER A 280 9.71 6.11 2.18
CA SER A 280 9.04 6.77 3.29
C SER A 280 10.08 7.43 4.19
N ASN A 281 9.66 8.16 5.22
CA ASN A 281 10.57 8.69 6.24
C ASN A 281 10.74 7.76 7.45
N ARG A 282 10.27 6.50 7.34
CA ARG A 282 10.10 5.58 8.48
C ARG A 282 11.24 4.56 8.62
N SER A 283 12.33 4.65 7.87
CA SER A 283 13.47 3.72 8.01
C SER A 283 14.50 4.20 9.04
N SER A 284 14.93 3.27 9.89
CA SER A 284 16.12 3.39 10.74
C SER A 284 17.37 2.76 10.12
N ARG A 285 17.20 1.99 9.03
CA ARG A 285 18.25 1.12 8.46
C ARG A 285 18.65 1.49 7.04
N TYR A 286 17.71 1.94 6.22
CA TYR A 286 17.92 2.27 4.81
C TYR A 286 17.77 3.76 4.56
N THR A 287 18.30 4.24 3.43
CA THR A 287 18.18 5.66 3.07
C THR A 287 16.72 5.97 2.76
N ASN A 288 16.15 6.97 3.44
CA ASN A 288 14.78 7.43 3.19
C ASN A 288 14.71 8.25 1.90
N PHE A 289 13.80 7.89 0.99
CA PHE A 289 13.56 8.56 -0.28
C PHE A 289 12.09 9.00 -0.37
N ILE A 290 11.81 10.24 0.04
CA ILE A 290 10.46 10.74 0.29
C ILE A 290 9.90 11.41 -0.98
N VAL A 291 8.78 10.91 -1.51
CA VAL A 291 8.17 11.39 -2.78
C VAL A 291 6.64 11.22 -2.81
N PRO A 292 5.88 12.19 -3.37
CA PRO A 292 4.40 12.22 -3.32
C PRO A 292 3.66 11.13 -4.05
N GLU A 293 4.23 10.66 -5.14
CA GLU A 293 3.57 9.70 -5.99
C GLU A 293 3.71 8.25 -5.53
N PHE A 294 4.60 7.97 -4.57
CA PHE A 294 4.88 6.60 -4.16
C PHE A 294 5.37 6.51 -2.72
N GLU A 295 4.67 5.71 -1.92
CA GLU A 295 5.04 5.36 -0.57
C GLU A 295 5.03 3.83 -0.41
N SER A 296 6.01 3.30 0.33
CA SER A 296 6.07 1.89 0.72
C SER A 296 6.82 1.73 2.04
N THR A 297 6.35 0.79 2.86
CA THR A 297 7.04 0.29 4.06
C THR A 297 8.11 -0.74 3.72
N LEU A 298 8.15 -1.20 2.47
CA LEU A 298 9.11 -2.17 1.99
C LEU A 298 10.34 -1.47 1.42
N PRO A 299 11.56 -1.87 1.85
CA PRO A 299 12.76 -1.34 1.26
C PRO A 299 12.93 -1.90 -0.16
N PHE A 300 13.37 -1.02 -1.06
CA PHE A 300 13.74 -1.36 -2.43
C PHE A 300 15.26 -1.39 -2.54
N VAL A 301 15.76 -2.38 -3.25
CA VAL A 301 17.18 -2.60 -3.46
C VAL A 301 17.56 -2.28 -4.89
N TYR A 302 18.58 -1.46 -5.05
CA TYR A 302 19.20 -1.18 -6.32
C TYR A 302 20.23 -2.26 -6.63
N TYR A 303 20.18 -2.76 -7.86
CA TYR A 303 21.30 -3.45 -8.48
C TYR A 303 21.59 -2.78 -9.83
N LYS A 304 22.87 -2.56 -10.12
CA LYS A 304 23.28 -1.94 -11.38
C LYS A 304 22.77 -2.73 -12.59
N ASN A 305 22.18 -2.01 -13.55
CA ASN A 305 21.51 -2.52 -14.74
C ASN A 305 20.20 -3.28 -14.46
N LYS A 306 19.66 -3.18 -13.24
CA LYS A 306 18.41 -3.82 -12.80
C LYS A 306 17.44 -2.87 -12.10
N GLY A 307 17.83 -1.61 -11.91
CA GLY A 307 17.01 -0.63 -11.20
C GLY A 307 16.67 -1.05 -9.77
N TRP A 308 15.56 -0.51 -9.26
CA TRP A 308 15.07 -0.74 -7.90
C TRP A 308 14.13 -1.93 -7.86
N ASN A 309 14.35 -2.85 -6.92
CA ASN A 309 13.62 -4.11 -6.83
C ASN A 309 13.20 -4.41 -5.39
N LEU A 310 12.08 -5.12 -5.25
CA LEU A 310 11.70 -5.70 -3.96
C LEU A 310 12.61 -6.90 -3.66
N TYR A 311 13.17 -6.95 -2.45
CA TYR A 311 14.04 -8.04 -2.02
C TYR A 311 13.71 -8.48 -0.58
N PRO A 312 13.07 -9.65 -0.40
CA PRO A 312 12.60 -10.12 0.91
C PRO A 312 13.68 -10.21 2.00
N VAL A 313 14.94 -10.42 1.64
CA VAL A 313 16.08 -10.36 2.59
C VAL A 313 16.18 -8.97 3.21
N THR A 314 16.17 -7.93 2.36
CA THR A 314 16.25 -6.52 2.78
C THR A 314 15.03 -6.15 3.63
N THR A 315 13.84 -6.61 3.23
CA THR A 315 12.62 -6.42 4.03
C THR A 315 12.69 -7.10 5.39
N SER A 316 13.14 -8.37 5.46
CA SER A 316 13.27 -9.10 6.73
C SER A 316 14.25 -8.40 7.68
N ASN A 317 15.33 -7.84 7.14
CA ASN A 317 16.33 -7.08 7.90
C ASN A 317 15.78 -5.75 8.43
N LEU A 318 14.85 -5.10 7.72
CA LEU A 318 14.14 -3.92 8.23
C LEU A 318 13.12 -4.29 9.30
N ALA A 319 12.28 -5.29 9.03
CA ALA A 319 11.25 -5.72 9.98
C ALA A 319 11.87 -6.13 11.33
N ALA A 320 13.02 -6.81 11.30
CA ALA A 320 13.73 -7.22 12.50
C ALA A 320 14.20 -6.06 13.40
N THR A 321 14.29 -4.82 12.89
CA THR A 321 14.68 -3.66 13.72
C THR A 321 13.54 -3.09 14.56
N TYR A 322 12.31 -3.56 14.35
CA TYR A 322 11.11 -2.98 14.96
C TYR A 322 10.32 -4.00 15.80
N THR A 323 9.56 -3.46 16.75
CA THR A 323 8.59 -4.19 17.58
C THR A 323 7.28 -3.43 17.77
N ASP A 324 7.16 -2.25 17.17
CA ASP A 324 5.96 -1.40 17.23
C ASP A 324 5.12 -1.53 15.96
N GLU A 325 4.18 -0.62 15.71
CA GLU A 325 3.28 -0.63 14.54
C GLU A 325 4.02 -0.81 13.21
N ARG A 326 5.23 -0.26 13.07
CA ARG A 326 6.04 -0.39 11.85
C ARG A 326 6.39 -1.84 11.55
N PHE A 327 6.60 -2.65 12.58
CA PHE A 327 6.86 -4.08 12.42
C PHE A 327 5.69 -4.78 11.74
N PHE A 328 4.47 -4.51 12.19
CA PHE A 328 3.26 -5.10 11.62
C PHE A 328 2.99 -4.58 10.21
N GLU A 329 3.11 -3.27 9.98
CA GLU A 329 2.91 -2.68 8.65
C GLU A 329 3.84 -3.28 7.59
N ILE A 330 5.12 -3.47 7.91
CA ILE A 330 6.09 -4.07 6.98
C ILE A 330 5.68 -5.49 6.60
N LEU A 331 5.25 -6.29 7.59
CA LEU A 331 4.80 -7.66 7.34
C LEU A 331 3.47 -7.68 6.57
N ASP A 332 2.54 -6.78 6.89
CA ASP A 332 1.25 -6.68 6.21
C ASP A 332 1.37 -6.18 4.77
N GLU A 333 2.35 -5.31 4.45
CA GLU A 333 2.63 -4.98 3.06
C GLU A 333 3.33 -6.14 2.35
N LEU A 334 4.27 -6.81 3.03
CA LEU A 334 5.04 -7.90 2.44
C LEU A 334 4.16 -9.11 2.09
N LYS A 335 3.18 -9.45 2.94
CA LYS A 335 2.28 -10.61 2.71
C LYS A 335 1.46 -10.48 1.43
N LEU A 336 1.31 -9.28 0.85
CA LEU A 336 0.63 -9.10 -0.43
C LEU A 336 1.33 -9.81 -1.60
N MET A 337 2.61 -10.15 -1.44
CA MET A 337 3.47 -10.73 -2.47
C MET A 337 3.84 -12.18 -2.18
N ILE A 338 3.28 -12.79 -1.15
CA ILE A 338 3.55 -14.18 -0.77
C ILE A 338 2.79 -15.14 -1.67
N THR A 339 3.49 -16.11 -2.27
CA THR A 339 2.84 -17.17 -3.06
C THR A 339 2.54 -18.37 -2.17
N PHE A 340 1.28 -18.75 -2.05
CA PHE A 340 0.88 -20.03 -1.44
C PHE A 340 0.79 -21.15 -2.48
N GLN A 341 1.26 -22.34 -2.10
CA GLN A 341 1.20 -23.56 -2.90
C GLN A 341 0.94 -24.76 -1.98
N THR A 342 0.69 -25.93 -2.58
CA THR A 342 0.45 -27.17 -1.85
C THR A 342 1.41 -28.25 -2.31
N TYR A 343 1.97 -29.01 -1.37
CA TYR A 343 2.75 -30.22 -1.64
C TYR A 343 2.24 -31.34 -0.73
N ASN A 344 1.74 -32.45 -1.29
CA ASN A 344 1.12 -33.54 -0.53
C ASN A 344 0.07 -33.05 0.49
N SER A 345 -0.85 -32.19 0.04
CA SER A 345 -1.89 -31.55 0.87
C SER A 345 -1.37 -30.59 1.97
N MET A 346 -0.06 -30.40 2.11
CA MET A 346 0.54 -29.45 3.02
C MET A 346 0.68 -28.07 2.33
N PRO A 347 0.05 -27.01 2.87
CA PRO A 347 0.25 -25.66 2.34
C PRO A 347 1.66 -25.18 2.69
N TYR A 348 2.32 -24.55 1.73
CA TYR A 348 3.59 -23.87 1.94
C TYR A 348 3.62 -22.54 1.20
N ALA A 349 4.48 -21.63 1.65
CA ALA A 349 4.55 -20.27 1.15
C ALA A 349 5.95 -19.90 0.67
N LEU A 350 6.02 -19.07 -0.37
CA LEU A 350 7.26 -18.60 -0.99
C LEU A 350 7.26 -17.08 -1.19
N PHE A 351 8.34 -16.43 -0.77
CA PHE A 351 8.70 -15.09 -1.21
C PHE A 351 9.68 -15.16 -2.39
N LYS A 352 9.13 -15.01 -3.59
CA LYS A 352 9.88 -15.06 -4.86
C LYS A 352 10.52 -13.71 -5.19
N ILE A 353 11.67 -13.76 -5.87
CA ILE A 353 12.48 -12.60 -6.21
C ILE A 353 12.46 -12.37 -7.72
N TYR A 354 12.11 -11.14 -8.13
CA TYR A 354 11.82 -10.79 -9.53
C TYR A 354 12.92 -9.97 -10.22
N PHE A 355 14.16 -10.09 -9.75
CA PHE A 355 15.34 -9.64 -10.46
C PHE A 355 16.34 -10.79 -10.60
N GLU A 356 17.10 -10.77 -11.69
CA GLU A 356 18.13 -11.76 -11.96
C GLU A 356 19.38 -11.47 -11.12
N TYR A 357 20.01 -12.52 -10.59
CA TYR A 357 21.26 -12.44 -9.87
C TYR A 357 22.11 -13.67 -10.19
N GLU A 358 23.22 -13.47 -10.90
CA GLU A 358 24.23 -14.50 -11.19
C GLU A 358 23.67 -15.82 -11.75
N GLY A 359 22.78 -15.73 -12.73
CA GLY A 359 22.16 -16.87 -13.40
C GLY A 359 20.94 -17.44 -12.67
N SER A 360 20.42 -16.75 -11.64
CA SER A 360 19.25 -17.21 -10.87
C SER A 360 17.98 -17.44 -11.68
N GLY A 361 17.86 -16.79 -12.84
CA GLY A 361 16.57 -16.57 -13.50
C GLY A 361 15.64 -15.68 -12.66
N ILE A 362 14.37 -15.62 -13.04
CA ILE A 362 13.34 -14.81 -12.37
C ILE A 362 12.45 -15.72 -11.51
N GLY A 363 12.09 -15.25 -10.31
CA GLY A 363 11.25 -15.98 -9.36
C GLY A 363 12.04 -16.90 -8.42
N TRP A 364 13.35 -16.70 -8.31
CA TRP A 364 14.19 -17.46 -7.37
C TRP A 364 13.84 -17.12 -5.91
N ILE A 365 14.23 -18.02 -5.01
CA ILE A 365 13.97 -17.94 -3.57
C ILE A 365 15.28 -18.20 -2.81
N ASN A 366 15.32 -17.94 -1.51
CA ASN A 366 16.50 -18.24 -0.68
C ASN A 366 16.11 -18.61 0.76
N SER A 367 16.98 -19.38 1.42
CA SER A 367 16.73 -19.83 2.79
C SER A 367 16.76 -18.70 3.81
N PHE A 368 17.57 -17.65 3.58
CA PHE A 368 17.68 -16.52 4.48
C PHE A 368 16.32 -15.87 4.70
N SER A 369 15.67 -15.37 3.63
CA SER A 369 14.41 -14.66 3.76
C SER A 369 13.29 -15.59 4.16
N GLN A 370 13.27 -16.84 3.66
CA GLN A 370 12.22 -17.80 4.00
C GLN A 370 12.21 -18.12 5.51
N ALA A 371 13.36 -18.46 6.10
CA ALA A 371 13.45 -18.78 7.51
C ALA A 371 13.27 -17.54 8.39
N ASN A 372 13.94 -16.43 8.05
CA ASN A 372 13.88 -15.21 8.84
C ASN A 372 12.46 -14.63 8.86
N LEU A 373 11.75 -14.63 7.73
CA LEU A 373 10.35 -14.20 7.69
C LEU A 373 9.43 -15.18 8.43
N ALA A 374 9.67 -16.48 8.40
CA ALA A 374 8.92 -17.42 9.25
C ALA A 374 9.03 -17.04 10.74
N SER A 375 10.24 -16.71 11.20
CA SER A 375 10.47 -16.24 12.57
C SER A 375 9.79 -14.90 12.88
N LEU A 376 9.81 -13.96 11.93
CA LEU A 376 9.18 -12.65 12.12
C LEU A 376 7.65 -12.74 12.13
N TYR A 377 7.04 -13.54 11.25
CA TYR A 377 5.60 -13.80 11.31
C TYR A 377 5.21 -14.55 12.58
N ALA A 378 6.01 -15.52 13.04
CA ALA A 378 5.82 -16.18 14.33
C ALA A 378 5.85 -15.18 15.50
N LYS A 379 6.81 -14.25 15.50
CA LYS A 379 6.90 -13.16 16.47
C LYS A 379 5.66 -12.25 16.42
N ALA A 380 5.19 -11.90 15.22
CA ALA A 380 3.98 -11.09 15.04
C ALA A 380 2.74 -11.80 15.61
N TYR A 381 2.61 -13.11 15.39
CA TYR A 381 1.56 -13.91 16.04
C TYR A 381 1.66 -13.85 17.56
N LYS A 382 2.85 -14.11 18.14
CA LYS A 382 3.06 -14.07 19.59
C LYS A 382 2.70 -12.71 20.22
N LEU A 383 2.95 -11.61 19.51
CA LEU A 383 2.66 -10.26 19.98
C LEU A 383 1.19 -9.85 19.82
N SER A 384 0.49 -10.35 18.80
CA SER A 384 -0.86 -9.86 18.43
C SER A 384 -2.00 -10.86 18.67
N GLY A 385 -1.70 -12.16 18.74
CA GLY A 385 -2.70 -13.23 18.69
C GLY A 385 -3.35 -13.46 17.33
N ASN A 386 -2.97 -12.71 16.28
CA ASN A 386 -3.57 -12.84 14.94
C ASN A 386 -3.08 -14.12 14.24
N THR A 387 -3.99 -15.07 14.03
CA THR A 387 -3.70 -16.39 13.45
C THR A 387 -3.25 -16.33 11.98
N GLU A 388 -3.55 -15.26 11.23
CA GLU A 388 -3.03 -15.10 9.87
C GLU A 388 -1.49 -15.11 9.85
N TYR A 389 -0.85 -14.46 10.82
CA TYR A 389 0.61 -14.49 10.94
C TYR A 389 1.13 -15.88 11.31
N LEU A 390 0.39 -16.64 12.13
CA LEU A 390 0.73 -18.02 12.45
C LEU A 390 0.67 -18.90 11.19
N ASP A 391 -0.39 -18.75 10.39
CA ASP A 391 -0.58 -19.52 9.16
C ASP A 391 0.52 -19.23 8.14
N ILE A 392 0.87 -17.95 7.97
CA ILE A 392 2.00 -17.55 7.11
C ILE A 392 3.33 -18.14 7.63
N SER A 393 3.60 -18.01 8.93
CA SER A 393 4.80 -18.57 9.56
C SER A 393 4.92 -20.08 9.30
N ASN A 394 3.85 -20.83 9.57
CA ASN A 394 3.82 -22.28 9.37
C ASN A 394 4.01 -22.65 7.90
N ALA A 395 3.37 -21.93 6.97
CA ALA A 395 3.54 -22.17 5.55
C ALA A 395 4.98 -21.88 5.07
N LEU A 396 5.67 -20.89 5.66
CA LEU A 396 7.08 -20.61 5.36
C LEU A 396 7.99 -21.71 5.91
N ILE A 397 7.73 -22.25 7.11
CA ILE A 397 8.45 -23.42 7.64
C ILE A 397 8.26 -24.64 6.73
N ASN A 398 7.02 -24.89 6.29
CA ASN A 398 6.70 -25.98 5.36
C ASN A 398 7.46 -25.88 4.03
N SER A 399 7.89 -24.68 3.63
CA SER A 399 8.69 -24.51 2.42
C SER A 399 10.04 -25.25 2.49
N PHE A 400 10.60 -25.52 3.67
CA PHE A 400 11.88 -26.22 3.81
C PHE A 400 11.81 -27.74 3.59
N ILE A 401 10.60 -28.31 3.52
CA ILE A 401 10.39 -29.73 3.17
C ILE A 401 9.66 -29.90 1.83
N ALA A 402 9.25 -28.80 1.20
CA ALA A 402 8.68 -28.78 -0.15
C ALA A 402 9.78 -28.87 -1.22
N PRO A 403 9.47 -29.34 -2.45
CA PRO A 403 10.47 -29.58 -3.51
C PRO A 403 10.90 -28.29 -4.22
N ASN A 404 11.56 -27.37 -3.50
CA ASN A 404 11.95 -26.05 -4.00
C ASN A 404 13.46 -25.71 -3.84
N ASN A 405 14.27 -26.71 -3.45
CA ASN A 405 15.73 -26.62 -3.34
C ASN A 405 16.30 -25.64 -2.29
N LEU A 406 15.48 -25.14 -1.36
CA LEU A 406 16.00 -24.36 -0.22
C LEU A 406 16.99 -25.16 0.64
N VAL A 407 16.75 -26.47 0.76
CA VAL A 407 17.61 -27.39 1.50
C VAL A 407 18.41 -28.26 0.53
N LYS A 408 19.70 -28.45 0.83
CA LYS A 408 20.53 -29.47 0.18
C LYS A 408 21.03 -30.45 1.22
N GLU A 409 20.75 -31.73 1.01
CA GLU A 409 21.38 -32.80 1.77
C GLU A 409 22.85 -32.93 1.36
N THR A 410 23.73 -32.95 2.36
CA THR A 410 25.18 -33.11 2.20
C THR A 410 25.68 -34.29 3.03
N LYS A 411 26.94 -34.68 2.86
CA LYS A 411 27.58 -35.67 3.77
C LYS A 411 27.62 -35.21 5.23
N TYR A 412 27.43 -33.92 5.50
CA TYR A 412 27.38 -33.33 6.85
C TYR A 412 25.94 -33.15 7.37
N GLY A 413 24.92 -33.41 6.54
CA GLY A 413 23.49 -33.20 6.84
C GLY A 413 22.86 -32.08 6.01
N SER A 414 21.66 -31.64 6.41
CA SER A 414 20.85 -30.64 5.72
C SER A 414 21.48 -29.24 5.79
N PHE A 415 21.88 -28.70 4.65
CA PHE A 415 22.40 -27.32 4.54
C PHE A 415 21.34 -26.39 3.93
N TYR A 416 21.25 -25.16 4.44
CA TYR A 416 20.27 -24.15 4.02
C TYR A 416 20.90 -23.19 3.02
N LEU A 417 20.42 -23.21 1.79
CA LEU A 417 21.04 -22.50 0.67
C LEU A 417 20.54 -21.05 0.56
N GLN A 418 21.49 -20.11 0.51
CA GLN A 418 21.24 -18.73 0.10
C GLN A 418 20.86 -18.64 -1.37
N TYR A 419 21.51 -19.43 -2.21
CA TYR A 419 21.27 -19.45 -3.64
C TYR A 419 20.95 -20.89 -4.03
N PRO A 420 19.69 -21.33 -3.97
CA PRO A 420 19.26 -22.68 -4.39
C PRO A 420 19.70 -23.07 -5.80
N PHE A 421 19.96 -22.09 -6.68
CA PHE A 421 20.49 -22.28 -8.03
C PHE A 421 22.01 -22.46 -8.08
N MET A 422 22.75 -22.06 -7.03
CA MET A 422 24.17 -22.35 -6.85
C MET A 422 24.35 -23.46 -5.81
N ARG A 423 24.02 -24.70 -6.19
CA ARG A 423 23.90 -25.82 -5.25
C ARG A 423 25.19 -26.18 -4.50
N GLU A 424 26.33 -25.80 -5.03
CA GLU A 424 27.63 -26.02 -4.40
C GLU A 424 28.14 -24.80 -3.63
N HIS A 425 27.32 -23.76 -3.39
CA HIS A 425 27.77 -22.55 -2.71
C HIS A 425 27.29 -22.52 -1.25
N TYR A 426 28.12 -23.05 -0.34
CA TYR A 426 27.77 -23.18 1.08
C TYR A 426 28.14 -21.93 1.89
N ILE A 427 27.23 -20.97 1.92
CA ILE A 427 27.38 -19.69 2.62
C ILE A 427 27.02 -19.84 4.12
N LEU A 428 27.97 -19.57 5.02
CA LEU A 428 27.85 -19.88 6.45
C LEU A 428 26.77 -19.06 7.15
N ASN A 429 26.82 -17.73 7.01
CA ASN A 429 25.94 -16.83 7.76
C ASN A 429 24.47 -17.13 7.47
N VAL A 430 24.14 -17.54 6.25
CA VAL A 430 22.78 -17.88 5.85
C VAL A 430 22.29 -19.15 6.53
N HIS A 431 23.14 -20.19 6.60
CA HIS A 431 22.80 -21.41 7.32
C HIS A 431 22.56 -21.14 8.81
N LEU A 432 23.41 -20.34 9.44
CA LEU A 432 23.26 -19.98 10.86
C LEU A 432 22.01 -19.12 11.11
N ILE A 433 21.75 -18.12 10.27
CA ILE A 433 20.56 -17.26 10.37
C ILE A 433 19.28 -18.07 10.23
N ALA A 434 19.22 -18.98 9.25
CA ALA A 434 18.07 -19.86 9.08
C ALA A 434 17.88 -20.79 10.30
N THR A 435 18.98 -21.36 10.80
CA THR A 435 18.96 -22.23 11.99
C THR A 435 18.38 -21.51 13.21
N VAL A 436 18.89 -20.32 13.54
CA VAL A 436 18.39 -19.52 14.67
C VAL A 436 16.92 -19.12 14.46
N ALA A 437 16.55 -18.74 13.24
CA ALA A 437 15.17 -18.37 12.92
C ALA A 437 14.19 -19.53 13.17
N PHE A 438 14.58 -20.78 12.87
CA PHE A 438 13.75 -21.95 13.17
C PHE A 438 13.50 -22.16 14.66
N TYR A 439 14.53 -21.99 15.50
CA TYR A 439 14.35 -22.06 16.95
C TYR A 439 13.40 -20.96 17.45
N ASN A 440 13.59 -19.73 16.97
CA ASN A 440 12.71 -18.61 17.31
C ASN A 440 11.26 -18.84 16.86
N THR A 441 11.04 -19.48 15.71
CA THR A 441 9.70 -19.88 15.27
C THR A 441 9.10 -20.92 16.20
N TYR A 442 9.86 -21.94 16.60
CA TYR A 442 9.40 -22.94 17.57
C TYR A 442 9.01 -22.30 18.91
N GLU A 443 9.87 -21.47 19.48
CA GLU A 443 9.62 -20.76 20.75
C GLU A 443 8.39 -19.84 20.72
N ALA A 444 8.01 -19.36 19.53
CA ALA A 444 6.86 -18.48 19.36
C ALA A 444 5.55 -19.20 19.02
N THR A 445 5.60 -20.42 18.48
CA THR A 445 4.43 -21.10 17.88
C THR A 445 4.21 -22.53 18.36
N GLY A 446 5.22 -23.16 18.97
CA GLY A 446 5.23 -24.59 19.26
C GLY A 446 5.41 -25.49 18.02
N ASN A 447 5.74 -24.93 16.84
CA ASN A 447 5.89 -25.70 15.61
C ASN A 447 7.08 -26.69 15.67
N THR A 448 6.78 -27.98 15.84
CA THR A 448 7.79 -29.04 16.00
C THR A 448 8.62 -29.32 14.75
N LEU A 449 8.11 -28.99 13.55
CA LEU A 449 8.90 -29.04 12.32
C LEU A 449 10.00 -27.97 12.34
N ALA A 450 9.71 -26.77 12.86
CA ALA A 450 10.73 -25.74 13.05
C ALA A 450 11.83 -26.21 14.03
N LEU A 451 11.46 -26.84 15.15
CA LEU A 451 12.46 -27.45 16.06
C LEU A 451 13.31 -28.51 15.36
N THR A 452 12.69 -29.38 14.57
CA THR A 452 13.41 -30.42 13.80
C THR A 452 14.40 -29.80 12.81
N LEU A 453 14.03 -28.72 12.13
CA LEU A 453 14.92 -27.98 11.24
C LEU A 453 16.07 -27.34 12.03
N PHE A 454 15.79 -26.67 13.15
CA PHE A 454 16.85 -26.14 14.03
C PHE A 454 17.87 -27.20 14.42
N GLU A 455 17.44 -28.35 14.93
CA GLU A 455 18.33 -29.43 15.35
C GLU A 455 19.18 -29.98 14.21
N LYS A 456 18.60 -30.10 13.00
CA LYS A 456 19.35 -30.49 11.79
C LYS A 456 20.41 -29.44 11.45
N GLY A 457 20.05 -28.17 11.47
CA GLY A 457 20.96 -27.05 11.22
C GLY A 457 22.16 -27.05 12.18
N VAL A 458 21.90 -27.15 13.49
CA VAL A 458 22.96 -27.24 14.51
C VAL A 458 23.90 -28.42 14.24
N LYS A 459 23.34 -29.62 14.03
CA LYS A 459 24.15 -30.84 13.75
C LYS A 459 24.98 -30.71 12.48
N THR A 460 24.45 -30.05 11.44
CA THR A 460 25.20 -29.80 10.21
C THR A 460 26.31 -28.78 10.42
N PHE A 461 26.05 -27.69 11.15
CA PHE A 461 27.08 -26.72 11.49
C PHE A 461 28.20 -27.34 12.33
N GLU A 462 27.90 -28.12 13.37
CA GLU A 462 28.90 -28.81 14.21
C GLU A 462 29.88 -29.65 13.37
N LYS A 463 29.36 -30.35 12.35
CA LYS A 463 30.16 -31.17 11.44
C LYS A 463 30.95 -30.35 10.42
N MET A 464 30.48 -29.15 10.06
CA MET A 464 31.11 -28.28 9.07
C MET A 464 31.97 -27.17 9.67
N ALA A 465 31.89 -26.89 10.97
CA ALA A 465 32.48 -25.71 11.61
C ALA A 465 33.97 -25.56 11.28
N LYS A 466 34.74 -26.66 11.34
CA LYS A 466 36.17 -26.66 10.99
C LYS A 466 36.48 -26.32 9.53
N LEU A 467 35.53 -26.51 8.61
CA LEU A 467 35.73 -26.14 7.20
C LEU A 467 35.72 -24.61 7.03
N PHE A 468 34.97 -23.92 7.88
CA PHE A 468 34.87 -22.46 7.86
C PHE A 468 35.98 -21.78 8.68
N ASP A 469 36.81 -22.54 9.40
CA ASP A 469 37.89 -21.99 10.22
C ASP A 469 39.20 -21.94 9.43
N SER A 470 39.72 -20.73 9.20
CA SER A 470 41.05 -20.55 8.58
C SER A 470 42.20 -20.55 9.58
N GLY A 471 41.90 -20.63 10.88
CA GLY A 471 42.83 -20.50 12.01
C GLY A 471 42.98 -19.06 12.53
N SER A 472 42.55 -18.05 11.77
CA SER A 472 42.60 -16.63 12.18
C SER A 472 41.33 -15.84 11.83
N TRP A 473 40.54 -16.33 10.86
CA TRP A 473 39.28 -15.75 10.39
C TRP A 473 38.30 -16.85 10.02
N THR A 474 37.06 -16.47 9.75
CA THR A 474 36.02 -17.39 9.28
C THR A 474 35.84 -17.24 7.77
N TYR A 475 35.78 -18.35 7.02
CA TYR A 475 35.39 -18.31 5.61
C TYR A 475 33.91 -17.91 5.48
N TYR A 476 33.61 -17.03 4.53
CA TYR A 476 32.22 -16.68 4.21
C TYR A 476 31.47 -17.87 3.61
N ALA A 477 32.15 -18.59 2.70
CA ALA A 477 31.68 -19.83 2.10
C ALA A 477 32.81 -20.86 1.98
N VAL A 478 32.47 -22.14 2.03
CA VAL A 478 33.45 -23.26 1.94
C VAL A 478 33.47 -23.96 0.59
N SER A 479 32.81 -23.36 -0.39
CA SER A 479 32.73 -23.84 -1.77
C SER A 479 32.08 -22.77 -2.66
N GLY A 480 32.26 -22.86 -3.98
CA GLY A 480 31.68 -21.90 -4.93
C GLY A 480 32.55 -20.66 -5.19
N PRO A 481 32.03 -19.67 -5.93
CA PRO A 481 32.78 -18.51 -6.41
C PRO A 481 33.29 -17.58 -5.28
N ASP A 482 32.65 -17.61 -4.11
CA ASP A 482 33.06 -16.82 -2.93
C ASP A 482 33.83 -17.65 -1.89
N TYR A 483 34.56 -18.70 -2.30
CA TYR A 483 35.53 -19.37 -1.42
C TYR A 483 36.69 -18.45 -1.07
N LYS A 484 36.49 -17.57 -0.08
CA LYS A 484 37.46 -16.59 0.40
C LYS A 484 37.30 -16.38 1.92
N PRO A 485 38.40 -16.17 2.67
CA PRO A 485 38.32 -15.75 4.08
C PRO A 485 37.53 -14.44 4.17
N ALA A 486 36.62 -14.33 5.14
CA ALA A 486 35.82 -13.12 5.38
C ALA A 486 36.64 -12.02 6.07
#